data_AF-A0A1M6SLK3-F1
#
_entry.id   AF-A0A1M6SLK3-F1
#
_cell.length_a   1.000
_cell.length_b   1.000
_cell.length_c   1.000
_cell.angle_alpha   90.00
_cell.angle_beta   90.00
_cell.angle_gamma   90.00
#
_symmetry.space_group_name_H-M   'P 1'
#
loop_
_entity.id
_entity.type
_entity.pdbx_description
1 polymer ?
#
loop_
_entity_poly.entity_id
_entity_poly.type
_entity_poly.pdbx_seq_one_letter_code
_entity_poly.pdbx_strand_id
1 'polypeptide(L)'
;MVVCITHLELCPYCNRIALKVCEYDEPYPRVEAQCQCCGYTVKDVPMNLSREDFKQILDKLGRKLIGEVCVDDRCASENVIKLLQEGSYSEYRCLDCGAEWNTDELKRAIDRVKKVQAHLKNGNRLLDVLKGCEGECPLCGWDIGHLHSGYSVQIECFVCGYHNQVEEIIPNVDLTTLECPEYERAEEPG
;
A
#
# COMPACT_ATOMS: atom_id res chain seq x y z
N MET A 1 -14.53 -11.07 -8.85
CA MET A 1 -14.74 -11.98 -7.71
C MET A 1 -13.36 -12.30 -7.18
N VAL A 2 -13.06 -11.86 -5.96
CA VAL A 2 -11.84 -12.25 -5.25
C VAL A 2 -11.90 -13.76 -5.04
N VAL A 3 -10.93 -14.50 -5.56
CA VAL A 3 -10.75 -15.91 -5.21
C VAL A 3 -9.79 -15.93 -4.04
N CYS A 4 -10.31 -16.20 -2.83
CA CYS A 4 -9.45 -16.48 -1.68
C CYS A 4 -8.86 -17.87 -1.91
N ILE A 5 -7.58 -17.94 -2.30
CA ILE A 5 -6.84 -19.20 -2.21
C ILE A 5 -6.72 -19.48 -0.73
N THR A 6 -7.43 -20.51 -0.29
CA THR A 6 -7.57 -20.85 1.12
C THR A 6 -6.62 -21.98 1.44
N HIS A 7 -5.46 -21.68 2.02
CA HIS A 7 -4.57 -22.70 2.57
C HIS A 7 -4.44 -22.53 4.09
N LEU A 8 -4.11 -23.63 4.75
CA LEU A 8 -3.85 -23.66 6.19
C LEU A 8 -2.35 -23.54 6.40
N GLU A 9 -1.97 -22.61 7.27
CA GLU A 9 -0.59 -22.41 7.68
C GLU A 9 -0.42 -22.53 9.20
N LEU A 10 0.84 -22.49 9.64
CA LEU A 10 1.20 -22.50 11.06
C LEU A 10 0.71 -21.21 11.73
N CYS A 11 -0.18 -21.36 12.71
CA CYS A 11 -0.59 -20.24 13.54
C CYS A 11 0.56 -19.84 14.48
N PRO A 12 1.02 -18.57 14.45
CA PRO A 12 2.12 -18.12 15.30
C PRO A 12 1.74 -18.07 16.80
N TYR A 13 0.45 -18.14 17.13
CA TYR A 13 -0.03 -18.08 18.51
C TYR A 13 -0.23 -19.46 19.15
N CYS A 14 -0.86 -20.41 18.45
CA CYS A 14 -1.13 -21.75 19.01
C CYS A 14 -0.25 -22.87 18.45
N ASN A 15 0.67 -22.57 17.52
CA ASN A 15 1.58 -23.53 16.88
C ASN A 15 0.87 -24.73 16.23
N ARG A 16 -0.32 -24.50 15.67
CA ARG A 16 -1.07 -25.49 14.89
C ARG A 16 -1.23 -25.04 13.45
N ILE A 17 -1.26 -25.99 12.52
CA ILE A 17 -1.55 -25.77 11.08
C ILE A 17 -3.04 -25.51 10.92
N ALA A 18 -3.49 -24.36 11.40
CA ALA A 18 -4.90 -23.96 11.53
C ALA A 18 -5.14 -22.51 11.10
N LEU A 19 -4.09 -21.80 10.66
CA LEU A 19 -4.19 -20.43 10.20
C LEU A 19 -4.73 -20.42 8.78
N LYS A 20 -6.01 -20.09 8.63
CA LYS A 20 -6.63 -19.92 7.32
C LYS A 20 -6.17 -18.59 6.73
N VAL A 21 -5.35 -18.64 5.70
CA VAL A 21 -4.87 -17.45 4.98
C VAL A 21 -5.76 -17.24 3.76
N CYS A 22 -6.18 -16.00 3.53
CA CYS A 22 -6.82 -15.57 2.29
C CYS A 22 -5.88 -14.64 1.53
N GLU A 23 -5.30 -15.16 0.45
CA GLU A 23 -4.56 -14.38 -0.54
C GLU A 23 -5.50 -13.94 -1.67
N TYR A 24 -5.32 -12.72 -2.16
CA TYR A 24 -6.13 -12.15 -3.24
C TYR A 24 -5.37 -12.30 -4.57
N ASP A 25 -5.98 -12.97 -5.55
CA ASP A 25 -5.45 -13.04 -6.93
C ASP A 25 -5.25 -11.62 -7.52
N GLU A 26 -3.97 -11.23 -7.69
CA GLU A 26 -3.45 -10.00 -8.31
C GLU A 26 -3.69 -8.64 -7.62
N PRO A 27 -2.70 -7.74 -7.70
CA PRO A 27 -1.37 -7.87 -7.14
C PRO A 27 -1.34 -7.00 -5.86
N TYR A 28 -0.96 -7.64 -4.76
CA TYR A 28 -0.47 -7.11 -3.48
C TYR A 28 -0.76 -8.21 -2.43
N PRO A 29 0.19 -8.58 -1.55
CA PRO A 29 -0.04 -9.58 -0.52
C PRO A 29 -0.94 -9.01 0.58
N ARG A 30 -2.23 -8.85 0.28
CA ARG A 30 -3.24 -8.65 1.33
C ARG A 30 -3.42 -9.98 2.01
N VAL A 31 -2.94 -10.04 3.25
CA VAL A 31 -3.11 -11.21 4.10
C VAL A 31 -4.24 -10.88 5.07
N GLU A 32 -5.38 -11.54 4.87
CA GLU A 32 -6.33 -11.76 5.96
C GLU A 32 -6.13 -13.19 6.43
N ALA A 33 -5.70 -13.35 7.67
CA ALA A 33 -5.45 -14.66 8.25
C ALA A 33 -6.23 -14.82 9.55
N GLN A 34 -6.93 -15.95 9.68
CA GLN A 34 -7.69 -16.31 10.87
C GLN A 34 -7.41 -17.75 11.28
N CYS A 35 -6.92 -17.92 12.51
CA CYS A 35 -6.73 -19.23 13.09
C CYS A 35 -8.07 -19.84 13.48
N GLN A 36 -8.41 -20.97 12.86
CA GLN A 36 -9.63 -21.72 13.14
C GLN A 36 -9.58 -22.45 14.49
N CYS A 37 -8.42 -22.51 15.14
CA CYS A 37 -8.23 -23.17 16.44
C CYS A 37 -8.30 -22.18 17.61
N CYS A 38 -7.41 -21.18 17.66
CA CYS A 38 -7.33 -20.27 18.81
C CYS A 38 -8.08 -18.95 18.62
N GLY A 39 -8.52 -18.62 17.40
CA GLY A 39 -9.18 -17.36 17.09
C GLY A 39 -8.23 -16.18 16.83
N TYR A 40 -6.92 -16.42 16.73
CA TYR A 40 -5.95 -15.40 16.29
C TYR A 40 -6.34 -14.84 14.93
N THR A 41 -6.33 -13.51 14.79
CA THR A 41 -6.55 -12.87 13.48
C THR A 41 -5.51 -11.81 13.20
N VAL A 42 -5.13 -11.69 11.95
CA VAL A 42 -4.34 -10.57 11.44
C VAL A 42 -4.91 -10.15 10.09
N LYS A 43 -5.07 -8.84 9.89
CA LYS A 43 -5.51 -8.29 8.61
C LYS A 43 -4.81 -6.97 8.29
N ASP A 44 -4.56 -6.78 7.01
CA ASP A 44 -4.15 -5.51 6.42
C ASP A 44 -5.37 -4.59 6.23
N VAL A 45 -5.27 -3.36 6.71
CA VAL A 45 -6.26 -2.30 6.52
C VAL A 45 -5.63 -1.17 5.71
N PRO A 46 -6.10 -0.87 4.50
CA PRO A 46 -5.55 0.22 3.70
C PRO A 46 -5.83 1.58 4.35
N MET A 47 -4.94 2.56 4.14
CA MET A 47 -5.21 3.95 4.50
C MET A 47 -6.55 4.41 3.92
N ASN A 48 -7.37 5.05 4.76
CA ASN A 48 -8.57 5.72 4.33
C ASN A 48 -8.19 6.98 3.53
N LEU A 49 -8.66 7.10 2.29
CA LEU A 49 -8.33 8.21 1.39
C LEU A 49 -9.58 9.05 1.12
N SER A 50 -9.63 10.23 1.71
CA SER A 50 -10.60 11.28 1.37
C SER A 50 -10.23 11.98 0.06
N ARG A 51 -11.15 12.81 -0.47
CA ARG A 51 -10.88 13.60 -1.68
C ARG A 51 -9.74 14.59 -1.50
N GLU A 52 -9.62 15.16 -0.30
CA GLU A 52 -8.58 16.11 0.09
C GLU A 52 -7.21 15.42 0.16
N ASP A 53 -7.14 14.17 0.61
CA ASP A 53 -5.89 13.40 0.65
C ASP A 53 -5.28 13.23 -0.74
N PHE A 54 -6.11 12.99 -1.77
CA PHE A 54 -5.61 12.90 -3.15
C PHE A 54 -4.92 14.18 -3.61
N LYS A 55 -5.42 15.36 -3.21
CA LYS A 55 -4.76 16.63 -3.56
C LYS A 55 -3.40 16.73 -2.89
N GLN A 56 -3.33 16.44 -1.59
CA GLN A 56 -2.06 16.46 -0.85
C GLN A 56 -1.05 15.44 -1.38
N ILE A 57 -1.52 14.27 -1.81
CA ILE A 57 -0.67 13.22 -2.39
C ILE A 57 -0.11 13.65 -3.75
N LEU A 58 -0.95 14.23 -4.61
CA LEU A 58 -0.50 14.78 -5.88
C LEU A 58 0.52 15.91 -5.66
N ASP A 59 0.31 16.76 -4.66
CA ASP A 59 1.26 17.81 -4.27
C ASP A 59 2.59 17.22 -3.78
N LYS A 60 2.57 16.16 -2.96
CA LYS A 60 3.77 15.46 -2.49
C LYS A 60 4.55 14.83 -3.63
N LEU A 61 3.85 14.14 -4.54
CA LEU A 61 4.44 13.55 -5.74
C LEU A 61 5.11 14.62 -6.61
N GLY A 62 4.47 15.77 -6.78
CA GLY A 62 5.08 16.94 -7.43
C GLY A 62 6.35 17.38 -6.69
N ARG A 63 6.27 17.66 -5.39
CA ARG A 63 7.40 18.18 -4.59
C ARG A 63 8.62 17.27 -4.51
N LYS A 64 8.45 15.94 -4.54
CA LYS A 64 9.57 15.01 -4.31
C LYS A 64 10.61 14.99 -5.43
N LEU A 65 10.24 15.39 -6.65
CA LEU A 65 11.15 15.47 -7.80
C LEU A 65 11.21 16.86 -8.44
N ILE A 66 10.25 17.72 -8.12
CA ILE A 66 10.41 19.17 -8.23
C ILE A 66 11.15 19.58 -6.97
N GLY A 67 12.48 19.48 -6.99
CA GLY A 67 13.28 20.19 -5.99
C GLY A 67 12.74 21.60 -5.83
N GLU A 68 12.91 22.20 -4.65
CA GLU A 68 12.56 23.62 -4.45
C GLU A 68 13.34 24.55 -5.40
N VAL A 69 14.24 23.99 -6.21
CA VAL A 69 15.23 24.60 -7.09
C VAL A 69 15.17 23.97 -8.50
N CYS A 70 15.35 24.77 -9.58
CA CYS A 70 15.46 24.32 -10.99
C CYS A 70 16.50 23.20 -11.11
N VAL A 71 16.15 22.09 -11.79
CA VAL A 71 17.08 20.96 -12.03
C VAL A 71 18.23 21.30 -12.97
N ASP A 72 18.17 22.44 -13.67
CA ASP A 72 19.32 22.98 -14.37
C ASP A 72 20.23 23.67 -13.35
N ASP A 73 21.36 23.02 -13.05
CA ASP A 73 22.39 23.49 -12.10
C ASP A 73 22.91 24.90 -12.42
N ARG A 74 22.74 25.38 -13.65
CA ARG A 74 23.14 26.75 -14.05
C ARG A 74 22.13 27.81 -13.64
N CYS A 75 20.87 27.42 -13.45
CA CYS A 75 19.80 28.33 -13.06
C CYS A 75 19.69 28.42 -11.54
N ALA A 76 19.63 27.26 -10.87
CA ALA A 76 19.43 27.17 -9.42
C ALA A 76 18.27 28.04 -8.88
N SER A 77 17.26 28.34 -9.69
CA SER A 77 16.14 29.19 -9.31
C SER A 77 15.12 28.44 -8.47
N GLU A 78 14.64 29.09 -7.41
CA GLU A 78 13.53 28.60 -6.58
C GLU A 78 12.14 28.95 -7.15
N ASN A 79 12.10 29.73 -8.23
CA ASN A 79 10.90 30.24 -8.87
C ASN A 79 10.30 29.19 -9.82
N VAL A 80 9.77 28.11 -9.23
CA VAL A 80 9.23 26.97 -9.97
C VAL A 80 7.71 26.92 -9.86
N ILE A 81 6.99 26.93 -11.00
CA ILE A 81 5.53 26.79 -10.99
C ILE A 81 5.15 25.31 -10.91
N LYS A 82 4.22 25.03 -9.98
CA LYS A 82 3.45 23.79 -9.91
C LYS A 82 2.09 24.04 -10.57
N LEU A 83 1.91 23.66 -11.83
CA LEU A 83 0.60 23.75 -12.49
C LEU A 83 -0.30 22.61 -11.98
N LEU A 84 -0.92 22.83 -10.83
CA LEU A 84 -1.99 22.01 -10.28
C LEU A 84 -3.33 22.57 -10.76
N GLN A 85 -3.68 22.39 -12.03
CA GLN A 85 -5.03 22.71 -12.52
C GLN A 85 -5.75 21.50 -13.11
N GLU A 86 -7.07 21.54 -12.95
CA GLU A 86 -8.03 20.45 -13.03
C GLU A 86 -7.88 19.59 -14.29
N GLY A 87 -7.57 18.31 -14.10
CA GLY A 87 -7.81 17.27 -15.11
C GLY A 87 -6.69 17.05 -16.15
N SER A 88 -5.80 18.00 -16.39
CA SER A 88 -4.63 17.82 -17.29
C SER A 88 -3.39 18.44 -16.67
N TYR A 89 -2.36 17.63 -16.39
CA TYR A 89 -1.06 18.18 -15.97
C TYR A 89 -0.42 18.84 -17.20
N SER A 90 -0.41 20.16 -17.24
CA SER A 90 0.49 20.93 -18.08
C SER A 90 1.78 21.18 -17.29
N GLU A 91 2.87 20.53 -17.71
CA GLU A 91 4.29 20.92 -17.52
C GLU A 91 4.75 21.53 -16.17
N TYR A 92 5.65 20.82 -15.47
CA TYR A 92 6.50 21.45 -14.45
C TYR A 92 7.52 22.32 -15.16
N ARG A 93 7.54 23.61 -14.83
CA ARG A 93 8.42 24.59 -15.47
C ARG A 93 9.03 25.49 -14.40
N CYS A 94 10.35 25.64 -14.43
CA CYS A 94 10.98 26.77 -13.75
C CYS A 94 10.76 28.05 -14.56
N LEU A 95 10.28 29.10 -13.90
CA LEU A 95 9.96 30.36 -14.56
C LEU A 95 11.18 31.13 -15.06
N ASP A 96 12.35 30.86 -14.48
CA ASP A 96 13.57 31.61 -14.76
C ASP A 96 14.39 30.95 -15.88
N CYS A 97 14.60 29.63 -15.83
CA CYS A 97 15.34 28.86 -16.85
C CYS A 97 14.43 28.32 -17.97
N GLY A 98 13.10 28.25 -17.74
CA GLY A 98 12.18 27.54 -18.63
C GLY A 98 12.37 26.02 -18.64
N ALA A 99 13.27 25.47 -17.81
CA ALA A 99 13.52 24.04 -17.77
C ALA A 99 12.27 23.28 -17.34
N GLU A 100 12.01 22.19 -18.06
CA GLU A 100 10.90 21.27 -17.80
C GLU A 100 11.48 19.92 -17.40
N TRP A 101 11.02 19.37 -16.28
CA TRP A 101 11.45 18.05 -15.84
C TRP A 101 10.27 17.25 -15.32
N ASN A 102 10.12 16.07 -15.92
CA ASN A 102 8.87 15.37 -15.97
C ASN A 102 9.20 13.90 -16.26
N THR A 103 9.88 13.25 -15.31
CA THR A 103 10.34 11.87 -15.47
C THR A 103 9.16 10.95 -15.77
N ASP A 104 9.38 9.93 -16.60
CA ASP A 104 8.32 9.01 -16.99
C ASP A 104 7.75 8.26 -15.78
N GLU A 105 8.58 7.98 -14.77
CA GLU A 105 8.16 7.38 -13.50
C GLU A 105 7.17 8.27 -12.75
N LEU A 106 7.44 9.58 -12.64
CA LEU A 106 6.55 10.52 -11.96
C LEU A 106 5.22 10.65 -12.70
N LYS A 107 5.25 10.75 -14.03
CA LYS A 107 4.04 10.79 -14.86
C LYS A 107 3.19 9.54 -14.63
N ARG A 108 3.80 8.35 -14.66
CA ARG A 108 3.10 7.09 -14.37
C ARG A 108 2.52 7.05 -12.97
N ALA A 109 3.28 7.52 -11.97
CA ALA A 109 2.82 7.52 -10.58
C ALA A 109 1.61 8.44 -10.37
N ILE A 110 1.67 9.65 -10.94
CA ILE A 110 0.57 10.61 -10.94
C ILE A 110 -0.65 10.06 -11.66
N ASP A 111 -0.46 9.47 -12.86
CA ASP A 111 -1.55 8.90 -13.64
C ASP A 111 -2.24 7.75 -12.89
N ARG A 112 -1.48 6.95 -12.15
CA ARG A 112 -2.02 5.88 -11.30
C ARG A 112 -2.88 6.46 -10.17
N VAL A 113 -2.39 7.47 -9.44
CA VAL A 113 -3.17 8.15 -8.39
C VAL A 113 -4.46 8.76 -8.95
N LYS A 114 -4.40 9.41 -10.12
CA LYS A 114 -5.58 9.98 -10.79
C LYS A 114 -6.59 8.91 -11.19
N LYS A 115 -6.15 7.77 -11.73
CA LYS A 115 -7.02 6.64 -12.07
C LYS A 115 -7.74 6.12 -10.83
N VAL A 116 -7.01 5.90 -9.73
CA VAL A 116 -7.59 5.46 -8.44
C VAL A 116 -8.63 6.47 -7.94
N GLN A 117 -8.30 7.77 -7.94
CA GLN A 117 -9.24 8.83 -7.55
C GLN A 117 -10.51 8.84 -8.40
N ALA A 118 -10.38 8.65 -9.72
CA ALA A 118 -11.52 8.62 -10.64
C ALA A 118 -12.46 7.44 -10.35
N HIS A 119 -11.92 6.26 -10.02
CA HIS A 119 -12.74 5.12 -9.66
C HIS A 119 -13.50 5.30 -8.33
N LEU A 120 -12.92 6.00 -7.35
CA LEU A 120 -13.59 6.29 -6.08
C LEU A 120 -14.73 7.30 -6.19
N LYS A 121 -14.61 8.29 -7.09
CA LYS A 121 -15.68 9.28 -7.34
C LYS A 121 -17.00 8.62 -7.78
N ASN A 122 -16.94 7.38 -8.28
CA ASN A 122 -18.09 6.62 -8.76
C ASN A 122 -18.70 5.66 -7.70
N GLY A 123 -18.30 5.78 -6.43
CA GLY A 123 -18.90 5.02 -5.32
C GLY A 123 -18.30 3.62 -5.08
N ASN A 124 -17.14 3.32 -5.66
CA ASN A 124 -16.46 2.03 -5.49
C ASN A 124 -15.57 2.00 -4.23
N ARG A 125 -15.28 0.79 -3.74
CA ARG A 125 -14.40 0.58 -2.58
C ARG A 125 -12.95 0.73 -3.02
N LEU A 126 -12.15 1.49 -2.26
CA LEU A 126 -10.71 1.70 -2.49
C LEU A 126 -9.94 0.38 -2.70
N LEU A 127 -10.36 -0.66 -1.98
CA LEU A 127 -9.78 -2.00 -2.04
C LEU A 127 -9.88 -2.67 -3.41
N ASP A 128 -10.86 -2.29 -4.24
CA ASP A 128 -11.11 -2.90 -5.55
C ASP A 128 -10.17 -2.33 -6.64
N VAL A 129 -9.54 -1.18 -6.35
CA VAL A 129 -8.77 -0.39 -7.33
C VAL A 129 -7.30 -0.25 -6.96
N LEU A 130 -6.96 -0.47 -5.68
CA LEU A 130 -5.58 -0.61 -5.25
C LEU A 130 -5.03 -1.93 -5.80
N LYS A 131 -4.08 -1.80 -6.72
CA LYS A 131 -3.30 -2.88 -7.30
C LYS A 131 -1.85 -2.45 -7.22
N GLY A 132 -0.93 -3.32 -6.84
CA GLY A 132 0.52 -3.07 -6.79
C GLY A 132 1.32 -4.36 -6.90
N CYS A 133 2.41 -4.38 -7.67
CA CYS A 133 3.32 -5.52 -7.63
C CYS A 133 3.96 -5.64 -6.22
N GLU A 134 4.56 -6.79 -5.93
CA GLU A 134 5.42 -6.93 -4.75
C GLU A 134 6.50 -5.83 -4.75
N GLY A 135 6.72 -5.19 -3.60
CA GLY A 135 7.60 -4.03 -3.46
C GLY A 135 7.02 -2.70 -3.97
N GLU A 136 5.94 -2.68 -4.77
CA GLU A 136 5.35 -1.43 -5.26
C GLU A 136 4.34 -0.81 -4.27
N CYS A 137 4.29 0.52 -4.22
CA CYS A 137 3.19 1.23 -3.60
C CYS A 137 1.88 0.95 -4.35
N PRO A 138 0.82 0.45 -3.71
CA PRO A 138 -0.44 0.12 -4.40
C PRO A 138 -1.18 1.36 -4.91
N LEU A 139 -0.87 2.55 -4.36
CA LEU A 139 -1.50 3.80 -4.77
C LEU A 139 -0.75 4.48 -5.93
N CYS A 140 0.56 4.70 -5.80
CA CYS A 140 1.34 5.44 -6.78
C CYS A 140 2.26 4.57 -7.65
N GLY A 141 2.41 3.28 -7.34
CA GLY A 141 3.18 2.35 -8.16
C GLY A 141 4.69 2.48 -8.09
N TRP A 142 5.20 3.31 -7.18
CA TRP A 142 6.62 3.42 -6.95
C TRP A 142 7.15 2.19 -6.26
N ASP A 143 8.31 1.71 -6.68
CA ASP A 143 9.05 0.72 -5.91
C ASP A 143 9.52 1.33 -4.58
N ILE A 144 9.05 0.74 -3.48
CA ILE A 144 9.31 1.18 -2.11
C ILE A 144 9.81 0.06 -1.21
N GLY A 145 9.77 -1.19 -1.69
CA GLY A 145 9.89 -2.38 -0.85
C GLY A 145 8.70 -2.55 0.11
N HIS A 146 8.46 -3.79 0.54
CA HIS A 146 7.49 -4.10 1.59
C HIS A 146 8.21 -4.75 2.77
N LEU A 147 7.80 -4.40 4.00
CA LEU A 147 8.33 -5.04 5.21
C LEU A 147 7.39 -6.17 5.62
N HIS A 148 7.95 -7.35 5.83
CA HIS A 148 7.21 -8.54 6.25
C HIS A 148 7.53 -8.88 7.70
N SER A 149 6.51 -9.07 8.53
CA SER A 149 6.62 -9.61 9.88
C SER A 149 5.58 -10.72 10.06
N GLY A 150 6.03 -11.96 9.88
CA GLY A 150 5.14 -13.12 9.77
C GLY A 150 4.15 -12.92 8.61
N TYR A 151 2.85 -12.91 8.95
CA TYR A 151 1.75 -12.70 8.01
C TYR A 151 1.36 -11.23 7.81
N SER A 152 1.97 -10.32 8.56
CA SER A 152 1.73 -8.89 8.38
C SER A 152 2.67 -8.33 7.32
N VAL A 153 2.10 -7.59 6.37
CA VAL A 153 2.86 -6.81 5.39
C VAL A 153 2.64 -5.35 5.73
N GLN A 154 3.71 -4.61 5.99
CA GLN A 154 3.64 -3.18 6.26
C GLN A 154 4.12 -2.41 5.03
N ILE A 155 3.27 -1.51 4.54
CA ILE A 155 3.59 -0.54 3.50
C ILE A 155 3.73 0.83 4.14
N GLU A 156 4.84 1.48 3.87
CA GLU A 156 5.00 2.90 4.11
C GLU A 156 5.66 3.56 2.90
N CYS A 157 4.85 4.20 2.07
CA CYS A 157 5.33 4.87 0.88
C CYS A 157 5.92 6.23 1.23
N PHE A 158 7.24 6.30 1.35
CA PHE A 158 7.99 7.55 1.50
C PHE A 158 7.87 8.51 0.30
N VAL A 159 7.15 8.12 -0.77
CA VAL A 159 6.90 8.95 -1.95
C VAL A 159 5.57 9.68 -1.86
N CYS A 160 4.48 8.94 -1.85
CA CYS A 160 3.14 9.52 -1.88
C CYS A 160 2.54 9.66 -0.47
N GLY A 161 3.12 9.02 0.54
CA GLY A 161 2.62 9.00 1.92
C GLY A 161 1.53 7.96 2.18
N TYR A 162 1.22 7.12 1.20
CA TYR A 162 0.33 5.98 1.40
C TYR A 162 0.94 5.02 2.43
N HIS A 163 0.12 4.55 3.35
CA HIS A 163 0.48 3.50 4.28
C HIS A 163 -0.70 2.56 4.48
N ASN A 164 -0.46 1.40 5.05
CA ASN A 164 -1.50 0.54 5.58
C ASN A 164 -1.40 0.49 7.11
N GLN A 165 -2.40 -0.11 7.74
CA GLN A 165 -2.41 -0.45 9.14
C GLN A 165 -2.53 -1.97 9.25
N VAL A 166 -1.88 -2.55 10.24
CA VAL A 166 -2.01 -3.97 10.58
C VAL A 166 -2.90 -4.06 11.81
N GLU A 167 -4.06 -4.70 11.67
CA GLU A 167 -4.92 -5.04 12.80
C GLU A 167 -4.66 -6.50 13.20
N GLU A 168 -3.96 -6.70 14.31
CA GLU A 168 -3.69 -8.00 14.92
C GLU A 168 -4.52 -8.17 16.19
N ILE A 169 -5.19 -9.31 16.32
CA ILE A 169 -5.99 -9.68 17.51
C ILE A 169 -5.41 -10.97 18.08
N ILE A 170 -4.86 -10.85 19.28
CA ILE A 170 -4.42 -11.98 20.09
C ILE A 170 -5.62 -12.44 20.94
N PRO A 171 -6.06 -13.69 20.81
CA PRO A 171 -7.23 -14.19 21.50
C PRO A 171 -6.90 -14.50 22.97
N ASN A 172 -7.82 -14.15 23.86
CA ASN A 172 -7.71 -14.44 25.29
C ASN A 172 -8.15 -15.89 25.57
N VAL A 173 -7.30 -16.85 25.22
CA VAL A 173 -7.53 -18.29 25.40
C VAL A 173 -6.35 -18.95 26.09
N ASP A 174 -6.62 -19.94 26.95
CA ASP A 174 -5.58 -20.73 27.59
C ASP A 174 -5.05 -21.81 26.63
N LEU A 175 -3.88 -21.55 26.04
CA LEU A 175 -3.23 -22.45 25.10
C LEU A 175 -2.87 -23.82 25.68
N THR A 176 -2.77 -23.95 27.01
CA THR A 176 -2.43 -25.24 27.66
C THR A 176 -3.61 -26.20 27.67
N THR A 177 -4.84 -25.68 27.57
CA THR A 177 -6.09 -26.45 27.60
C THR A 177 -6.78 -26.49 26.23
N LEU A 178 -6.24 -25.79 25.24
CA LEU A 178 -6.82 -25.67 23.91
C LEU A 178 -6.67 -26.96 23.10
N GLU A 179 -7.78 -27.69 22.97
CA GLU A 179 -7.89 -28.89 22.16
C GLU A 179 -8.47 -28.58 20.78
N CYS A 180 -7.66 -28.78 19.75
CA CYS A 180 -8.05 -28.63 18.36
C CYS A 180 -7.67 -29.90 17.59
N PRO A 181 -8.43 -30.99 17.74
CA PRO A 181 -8.07 -32.32 17.23
C PRO A 181 -8.03 -32.40 15.69
N GLU A 182 -8.72 -31.47 15.02
CA GLU A 182 -8.76 -31.37 13.55
C GLU A 182 -7.46 -30.79 12.96
N TYR A 183 -6.59 -30.19 13.78
CA TYR A 183 -5.41 -29.46 13.31
C TYR A 183 -4.11 -29.99 13.95
N GLU A 184 -3.17 -30.36 13.09
CA GLU A 184 -1.83 -30.81 13.49
C GLU A 184 -1.08 -29.71 14.26
N ARG A 185 -0.33 -30.12 15.28
CA ARG A 185 0.53 -29.24 16.07
C ARG A 185 1.95 -29.40 15.56
N ALA A 186 2.61 -28.29 15.23
CA ALA A 186 4.01 -28.32 14.85
C ALA A 186 4.88 -28.62 16.07
N GLU A 187 5.83 -29.55 15.92
CA GLU A 187 6.80 -29.91 16.97
C GLU A 187 7.91 -28.86 17.11
N GLU A 188 8.16 -28.06 16.07
CA GLU A 188 9.15 -26.97 16.04
C GLU A 188 8.54 -25.68 15.45
N PRO A 189 8.94 -24.48 15.92
CA PRO A 189 8.60 -23.23 15.26
C PRO A 189 9.52 -23.01 14.05
N GLY A 190 9.01 -23.21 12.82
CA GLY A 190 9.74 -22.90 11.58
C GLY A 190 9.19 -23.62 10.36
#